data_AF-A0A2V5W5J3-F1
#
_entry.id   AF-A0A2V5W5J3-F1
#
_cell.length_a   1.000
_cell.length_b   1.000
_cell.length_c   1.000
_cell.angle_alpha   90.00
_cell.angle_beta   90.00
_cell.angle_gamma   90.00
#
_symmetry.space_group_name_H-M   'P 1'
#
loop_
_entity.id
_entity.type
_entity.pdbx_description
1 polymer ?
#
loop_
_entity_poly.entity_id
_entity_poly.type
_entity_poly.pdbx_seq_one_letter_code
_entity_poly.pdbx_strand_id
1 'polypeptide(L)' 'MNTDVQLLPLLKRYFGFTSFRPLQEQIIRDALAGKDVFALLPTGGGKSLCFQLPAL' A
#
# COMPACT_ATOMS: atom_id res chain seq x y z
N MET A 1 1.09 -18.61 7.55
CA MET A 1 0.59 -18.56 6.16
C MET A 1 1.14 -17.28 5.55
N ASN A 2 2.24 -17.37 4.79
CA ASN A 2 2.76 -16.21 4.03
C ASN A 2 2.59 -16.52 2.55
N THR A 3 1.40 -16.26 2.04
CA THR A 3 1.18 -16.05 0.62
C THR A 3 1.76 -14.68 0.30
N ASP A 4 2.82 -14.65 -0.50
CA ASP A 4 3.46 -13.43 -0.97
C ASP A 4 2.42 -12.57 -1.71
N VAL A 5 1.91 -11.54 -1.04
CA VAL A 5 0.77 -10.74 -1.53
C VAL A 5 1.24 -9.93 -2.74
N GLN A 6 0.64 -10.23 -3.90
CA GLN A 6 0.89 -9.49 -5.12
C GLN A 6 0.11 -8.17 -5.10
N LEU A 7 0.78 -7.09 -4.67
CA LEU A 7 0.16 -5.78 -4.48
C LEU A 7 -0.25 -5.09 -5.78
N LEU A 8 0.53 -5.22 -6.86
CA LEU A 8 0.23 -4.56 -8.15
C LEU A 8 -1.09 -5.02 -8.79
N PRO A 9 -1.42 -6.34 -8.83
CA PRO A 9 -2.74 -6.80 -9.27
C PRO A 9 -3.90 -6.21 -8.46
N LEU A 10 -3.78 -6.14 -7.14
CA LEU A 10 -4.82 -5.56 -6.27
C LEU A 10 -4.97 -4.05 -6.49
N LEU A 11 -3.83 -3.35 -6.58
CA LEU A 11 -3.77 -1.92 -6.91
C LEU A 11 -4.52 -1.64 -8.22
N LYS A 12 -4.21 -2.41 -9.27
CA LYS A 12 -4.87 -2.26 -10.58
C LYS A 12 -6.36 -2.59 -10.52
N ARG A 13 -6.73 -3.69 -9.85
CA ARG A 13 -8.11 -4.17 -9.79
C ARG A 13 -9.04 -3.21 -9.04
N TYR A 14 -8.60 -2.68 -7.91
CA TYR A 14 -9.46 -1.89 -7.01
C TYR A 14 -9.28 -0.38 -7.15
N PHE A 15 -8.10 0.08 -7.58
CA PHE A 15 -7.77 1.51 -7.65
C PHE A 15 -7.41 1.98 -9.06
N GLY A 16 -7.28 1.07 -10.04
CA GLY A 16 -6.98 1.42 -11.43
C GLY A 16 -5.55 1.89 -11.69
N PHE A 17 -4.67 1.90 -10.68
CA PHE A 17 -3.27 2.31 -10.84
C PHE A 17 -2.39 1.14 -11.28
N THR A 18 -1.40 1.43 -12.12
CA THR A 18 -0.43 0.44 -12.63
C THR A 18 0.91 0.49 -11.92
N SER A 19 1.14 1.51 -11.07
CA SER A 19 2.34 1.67 -10.27
C SER A 19 2.04 2.42 -8.97
N PHE A 20 2.88 2.19 -7.97
CA PHE A 20 2.88 2.94 -6.73
C PHE A 20 3.60 4.27 -6.91
N ARG A 21 3.14 5.30 -6.20
CA ARG A 21 3.94 6.51 -5.97
C ARG A 21 5.07 6.21 -4.98
N PRO A 22 6.11 7.07 -4.89
CA PRO A 22 7.19 6.88 -3.95
C PRO A 22 6.70 6.57 -2.53
N LEU A 23 7.39 5.64 -1.87
CA LEU A 23 7.13 5.14 -0.51
C LEU A 23 5.84 4.34 -0.29
N GLN A 24 4.81 4.44 -1.15
CA GLN A 24 3.53 3.76 -0.90
C GLN A 24 3.68 2.25 -0.75
N GLU A 25 4.41 1.61 -1.67
CA GLU A 25 4.61 0.16 -1.64
C GLU A 25 5.34 -0.29 -0.38
N GLN A 26 6.39 0.44 0.02
CA GLN A 26 7.13 0.15 1.25
C GLN A 26 6.26 0.28 2.49
N ILE A 27 5.48 1.37 2.61
CA ILE A 27 4.54 1.57 3.72
C ILE A 27 3.54 0.42 3.82
N ILE A 28 2.96 0.01 2.69
CA ILE A 28 2.00 -1.09 2.62
C ILE A 28 2.66 -2.42 3.03
N ARG A 29 3.87 -2.71 2.55
CA ARG A 29 4.59 -3.93 2.90
C ARG A 29 4.97 -3.97 4.37
N ASP A 30 5.42 -2.86 4.95
CA ASP A 30 5.75 -2.78 6.37
C ASP A 30 4.49 -2.96 7.24
N ALA A 31 3.36 -2.37 6.85
CA ALA A 31 2.08 -2.57 7.53
C ALA A 31 1.59 -4.03 7.45
N LEU A 32 1.67 -4.66 6.27
CA LEU A 32 1.31 -6.08 6.09
C LEU A 32 2.25 -7.03 6.84
N ALA A 33 3.50 -6.62 7.06
CA ALA A 33 4.46 -7.34 7.89
C ALA A 33 4.22 -7.15 9.40
N GLY A 34 3.17 -6.42 9.80
CA GLY A 34 2.82 -6.17 11.19
C GLY A 34 3.77 -5.19 11.91
N LYS A 35 4.50 -4.35 11.17
CA LYS A 35 5.35 -3.31 11.76
C LYS A 35 4.54 -2.06 12.07
N ASP A 36 4.93 -1.34 13.12
CA ASP A 36 4.44 0.01 13.36
C ASP A 36 5.03 0.97 12.31
N VAL A 37 4.16 1.70 11.60
CA VAL A 37 4.57 2.59 10.51
C VAL A 37 4.07 4.02 10.77
N PHE A 38 5.00 4.97 10.83
CA PHE A 38 4.70 6.39 10.83
C PHE A 38 4.88 6.99 9.43
N ALA A 39 3.78 7.12 8.68
CA ALA A 39 3.81 7.62 7.31
C ALA A 39 3.51 9.13 7.23
N LEU A 40 4.52 9.93 6.89
CA LEU A 40 4.38 11.36 6.60
C LEU A 40 4.34 11.60 5.09
N LEU A 41 3.16 11.89 4.55
CA LEU A 41 2.96 12.18 3.13
C LEU A 41 2.13 13.46 2.95
N PRO A 42 2.36 14.27 1.90
CA PRO A 42 1.58 15.47 1.63
C PRO A 42 0.11 15.15 1.31
N THR A 43 -0.77 16.13 1.41
CA THR A 43 -2.15 16.02 0.89
C THR A 43 -2.10 15.70 -0.60
N GLY A 44 -2.98 14.79 -1.07
CA GLY A 44 -2.91 14.25 -2.43
C GLY A 44 -1.77 13.25 -2.69
N GLY A 45 -0.89 13.00 -1.72
CA GLY A 45 0.21 12.02 -1.79
C GLY A 45 -0.23 10.55 -1.72
N GLY A 46 -1.53 10.29 -1.59
CA GLY A 46 -2.08 8.92 -1.59
C GLY A 46 -1.95 8.18 -0.26
N LYS A 47 -2.01 8.89 0.88
CA LYS A 47 -2.05 8.30 2.23
C LYS A 47 -3.16 7.27 2.39
N SER A 48 -4.36 7.56 1.91
CA SER A 48 -5.52 6.66 2.04
C SER A 48 -5.28 5.30 1.42
N LEU A 49 -4.62 5.24 0.25
CA LEU A 49 -4.25 3.98 -0.41
C LEU A 49 -3.40 3.09 0.52
N CYS A 50 -2.47 3.69 1.26
CA CYS A 50 -1.56 2.97 2.15
C CYS A 50 -2.26 2.28 3.34
N PHE A 51 -3.51 2.64 3.65
CA PHE A 51 -4.32 1.97 4.68
C PHE A 51 -5.44 1.12 4.08
N GLN A 52 -5.95 1.50 2.90
CA GLN A 52 -7.03 0.79 2.22
C GLN A 52 -6.57 -0.49 1.54
N LEU A 53 -5.41 -0.48 0.85
CA LEU A 53 -4.91 -1.67 0.14
C LEU A 53 -4.54 -2.82 1.09
N PRO A 54 -3.89 -2.59 2.26
CA PRO A 54 -3.64 -3.65 3.24
C PRO A 54 -4.90 -4.26 3.87
N ALA A 55 -6.05 -3.57 3.81
CA ALA A 55 -7.29 -4.01 4.43
C ALA A 55 -8.17 -4.88 3.51
N LEU A 56 -7.74 -5.11 2.27
CA LEU A 56 -8.39 -6.00 1.30
C LEU A 56 -7.98 -7.47 1.53
#